data_AF-A0A3E4TXV5-F1
#
_entry.id   AF-A0A3E4TXV5-F1
#
_cell.length_a   1.000
_cell.length_b   1.000
_cell.length_c   1.000
_cell.angle_alpha   90.00
_cell.angle_beta   90.00
_cell.angle_gamma   90.00
#
_symmetry.space_group_name_H-M   'P 1'
#
loop_
_entity.id
_entity.type
_entity.pdbx_description
1 polymer ?
#
loop_
_entity_poly.entity_id
_entity_poly.type
_entity_poly.pdbx_seq_one_letter_code
_entity_poly.pdbx_strand_id
1 'polypeptide(L)'
;MSKFIVKIISITLSVIIAASSASFAFAQEPINSNQKTNIHYEKGSIEGLFDSSVARNDFKELVYTYHQNGESYRVYDQANNDLTNTNSFIYKVGLNGEEKLVRQEKVTVSNNIVYTTVTENGQEKTYTLDLNKNKELQIVPETRGTWAGYPVSDTFVDWGSFKQKYNVAGTTATAVSATIKAIVSVATGIDPAVKVVVSAITVVANYIFQNSIKWTYVIEDVAFRWTEIPTAAVQQRAVERTIRTFYTDSNYATEIDSVTTTAYAKDYKD
;
A
#
# COMPACT_ATOMS: atom_id res chain seq x y z
N MET A 1 78.00 -35.04 -26.62
CA MET A 1 77.13 -36.00 -25.91
C MET A 1 76.90 -35.49 -24.50
N SER A 2 75.63 -35.35 -24.09
CA SER A 2 75.15 -35.46 -22.69
C SER A 2 75.70 -34.46 -21.65
N LYS A 3 74.94 -33.79 -20.77
CA LYS A 3 73.52 -33.70 -20.41
C LYS A 3 73.42 -32.64 -19.28
N PHE A 4 72.32 -31.86 -19.27
CA PHE A 4 71.57 -31.29 -18.12
C PHE A 4 72.21 -30.12 -17.30
N ILE A 5 71.62 -28.90 -17.19
CA ILE A 5 70.29 -28.44 -16.69
C ILE A 5 70.11 -28.77 -15.19
N VAL A 6 69.72 -27.90 -14.26
CA VAL A 6 69.62 -26.44 -14.08
C VAL A 6 69.12 -26.22 -12.64
N LYS A 7 69.54 -25.10 -12.03
CA LYS A 7 68.90 -24.29 -10.97
C LYS A 7 68.42 -24.93 -9.66
N ILE A 8 69.11 -24.51 -8.60
CA ILE A 8 68.58 -24.24 -7.26
C ILE A 8 67.60 -23.05 -7.36
N ILE A 9 66.36 -23.21 -6.89
CA ILE A 9 65.46 -22.10 -6.56
C ILE A 9 64.94 -22.32 -5.15
N SER A 10 65.29 -21.38 -4.27
CA SER A 10 64.85 -21.26 -2.89
C SER A 10 63.33 -21.19 -2.78
N ILE A 11 62.81 -21.91 -1.78
CA ILE A 11 61.41 -21.89 -1.35
C ILE A 11 61.23 -20.67 -0.45
N THR A 12 60.53 -19.64 -0.94
CA THR A 12 59.99 -18.58 -0.10
C THR A 12 58.52 -18.90 0.17
N LEU A 13 58.23 -19.26 1.42
CA LEU A 13 56.92 -19.64 1.91
C LEU A 13 56.07 -18.38 2.17
N SER A 14 55.23 -18.00 1.21
CA SER A 14 54.22 -16.95 1.40
C SER A 14 52.90 -17.60 1.83
N VAL A 15 52.62 -17.57 3.14
CA VAL A 15 51.31 -17.92 3.69
C VAL A 15 50.31 -16.83 3.27
N ILE A 16 49.52 -17.10 2.23
CA ILE A 16 48.33 -16.31 1.93
C ILE A 16 47.22 -16.85 2.83
N ILE A 17 46.89 -16.06 3.86
CA ILE A 17 45.68 -16.22 4.65
C ILE A 17 44.51 -16.03 3.69
N ALA A 18 43.87 -17.12 3.29
CA ALA A 18 42.56 -17.09 2.67
C ALA A 18 41.55 -16.72 3.77
N ALA A 19 41.45 -15.43 4.07
CA ALA A 19 40.23 -14.89 4.63
C ALA A 19 39.19 -15.01 3.51
N SER A 20 38.37 -16.04 3.57
CA SER A 20 37.13 -16.13 2.81
C SER A 20 36.21 -15.01 3.29
N SER A 21 36.44 -13.78 2.82
CA SER A 21 35.36 -12.82 2.69
C SER A 21 34.46 -13.42 1.62
N ALA A 22 33.47 -14.20 2.06
CA ALA A 22 32.27 -14.42 1.30
C ALA A 22 31.74 -13.02 0.99
N SER A 23 32.12 -12.49 -0.17
CA SER A 23 31.47 -11.36 -0.78
C SER A 23 30.04 -11.84 -1.03
N PHE A 24 29.16 -11.62 -0.06
CA PHE A 24 27.75 -11.51 -0.35
C PHE A 24 27.63 -10.26 -1.22
N ALA A 25 27.94 -10.41 -2.51
CA ALA A 25 27.27 -9.64 -3.52
C ALA A 25 25.81 -10.09 -3.38
N PHE A 26 25.06 -9.39 -2.53
CA PHE A 26 23.63 -9.26 -2.77
C PHE A 26 23.57 -8.76 -4.19
N ALA A 27 23.23 -9.66 -5.12
CA ALA A 27 22.79 -9.26 -6.43
C ALA A 27 21.69 -8.24 -6.14
N GLN A 28 22.00 -6.96 -6.38
CA GLN A 28 20.99 -5.93 -6.45
C GLN A 28 20.00 -6.48 -7.47
N GLU A 29 18.82 -6.87 -7.01
CA GLU A 29 17.81 -7.38 -7.93
C GLU A 29 17.69 -6.34 -9.06
N PRO A 30 17.79 -6.77 -10.32
CA PRO A 30 17.70 -5.83 -11.43
C PRO A 30 16.38 -5.07 -11.28
N ILE A 31 16.45 -3.75 -11.50
CA ILE A 31 15.29 -2.85 -11.62
C ILE A 31 14.20 -3.61 -12.39
N ASN A 32 13.06 -3.86 -11.74
CA ASN A 32 12.20 -4.96 -12.18
C ASN A 32 11.48 -4.58 -13.48
N SER A 33 11.56 -5.42 -14.53
CA SER A 33 10.95 -5.10 -15.84
C SER A 33 9.43 -4.95 -15.77
N ASN A 34 8.81 -5.43 -14.68
CA ASN A 34 7.40 -5.23 -14.40
C ASN A 34 7.06 -3.78 -14.01
N GLN A 35 8.03 -2.87 -13.91
CA GLN A 35 7.75 -1.45 -13.77
C GLN A 35 7.04 -0.91 -15.01
N LYS A 36 5.99 -0.11 -14.78
CA LYS A 36 5.30 0.65 -15.81
C LYS A 36 6.10 1.92 -16.09
N THR A 37 6.37 2.18 -17.35
CA THR A 37 7.11 3.35 -17.83
C THR A 37 6.26 4.12 -18.84
N ASN A 38 6.64 5.35 -19.17
CA ASN A 38 5.94 6.21 -20.14
C ASN A 38 4.43 6.32 -19.87
N ILE A 39 4.06 6.48 -18.60
CA ILE A 39 2.65 6.61 -18.23
C ILE A 39 2.15 7.98 -18.69
N HIS A 40 1.13 7.99 -19.54
CA HIS A 40 0.50 9.21 -20.04
C HIS A 40 -0.99 9.20 -19.76
N TYR A 41 -1.47 10.18 -18.97
CA TYR A 41 -2.88 10.35 -18.64
C TYR A 41 -3.56 11.23 -19.67
N GLU A 42 -4.59 10.69 -20.32
CA GLU A 42 -5.40 11.40 -21.32
C GLU A 42 -6.68 11.97 -20.68
N LYS A 43 -7.17 11.32 -19.62
CA LYS A 43 -8.34 11.74 -18.86
C LYS A 43 -8.13 11.41 -17.39
N GLY A 44 -8.39 12.35 -16.50
CA GLY A 44 -8.25 12.17 -15.05
C GLY A 44 -6.79 12.05 -14.60
N SER A 45 -6.60 11.80 -13.30
CA SER A 45 -5.31 11.44 -12.72
C SER A 45 -5.53 10.60 -11.46
N ILE A 46 -4.46 9.99 -10.91
CA ILE A 46 -4.55 9.27 -9.63
C ILE A 46 -4.93 10.23 -8.51
N GLU A 47 -4.38 11.45 -8.49
CA GLU A 47 -4.74 12.51 -7.55
C GLU A 47 -6.25 12.81 -7.61
N GLY A 48 -6.80 12.94 -8.81
CA GLY A 48 -8.22 13.19 -9.05
C GLY A 48 -9.14 12.07 -8.56
N LEU A 49 -8.64 10.83 -8.41
CA LEU A 49 -9.41 9.73 -7.82
C LEU A 49 -9.74 9.97 -6.34
N PHE A 50 -8.92 10.74 -5.63
CA PHE A 50 -9.10 11.02 -4.20
C PHE A 50 -9.82 12.35 -3.93
N ASP A 51 -10.03 13.17 -4.95
CA ASP A 51 -10.77 14.42 -4.79
C ASP A 51 -12.27 14.15 -4.51
N SER A 52 -12.82 14.83 -3.52
CA SER A 52 -14.23 14.75 -3.11
C SER A 52 -15.11 15.81 -3.80
N SER A 53 -14.50 16.73 -4.56
CA SER A 53 -15.18 17.86 -5.20
C SER A 53 -15.92 17.51 -6.51
N VAL A 54 -15.79 16.29 -7.02
CA VAL A 54 -16.38 15.88 -8.30
C VAL A 54 -17.90 15.76 -8.16
N ALA A 55 -18.63 16.71 -8.75
CA ALA A 55 -20.07 16.82 -8.66
C ALA A 55 -20.82 15.82 -9.58
N ARG A 56 -21.83 15.15 -9.00
CA ARG A 56 -23.06 14.55 -9.60
C ARG A 56 -22.93 13.56 -10.76
N ASN A 57 -21.72 13.27 -11.23
CA ASN A 57 -21.35 11.89 -11.54
C ASN A 57 -21.26 11.09 -10.23
N ASP A 58 -21.77 9.86 -10.23
CA ASP A 58 -21.40 8.86 -9.22
C ASP A 58 -20.01 8.26 -9.48
N PHE A 59 -19.50 8.38 -10.72
CA PHE A 59 -18.28 7.76 -11.22
C PHE A 59 -17.22 8.74 -11.77
N LYS A 60 -15.97 8.47 -11.39
CA LYS A 60 -14.69 9.04 -11.83
C LYS A 60 -14.12 8.17 -12.95
N GLU A 61 -13.60 8.79 -13.99
CA GLU A 61 -13.01 8.09 -15.13
C GLU A 61 -11.54 8.48 -15.29
N LEU A 62 -10.72 7.48 -15.60
CA LEU A 62 -9.28 7.62 -15.81
C LEU A 62 -8.91 6.87 -17.09
N VAL A 63 -8.24 7.54 -18.03
CA VAL A 63 -7.75 6.91 -19.27
C VAL A 63 -6.28 7.22 -19.41
N TYR A 64 -5.48 6.18 -19.56
CA TYR A 64 -4.03 6.34 -19.66
C TYR A 64 -3.38 5.23 -20.48
N THR A 65 -2.19 5.53 -20.99
CA THR A 65 -1.31 4.55 -21.63
C THR A 65 -0.06 4.32 -20.78
N TYR A 66 0.57 3.14 -20.93
CA TYR A 66 1.86 2.84 -20.31
C TYR A 66 2.62 1.76 -21.09
N HIS A 67 3.93 1.68 -20.87
CA HIS A 67 4.80 0.64 -21.40
C HIS A 67 5.24 -0.29 -20.29
N GLN A 68 5.17 -1.60 -20.53
CA GLN A 68 5.61 -2.63 -19.57
C GLN A 68 6.10 -3.85 -20.34
N ASN A 69 7.24 -4.42 -19.94
CA ASN A 69 7.80 -5.62 -20.56
C ASN A 69 7.92 -5.55 -22.11
N GLY A 70 8.23 -4.37 -22.65
CA GLY A 70 8.40 -4.14 -24.10
C GLY A 70 7.10 -3.96 -24.89
N GLU A 71 5.94 -3.96 -24.21
CA GLU A 71 4.62 -3.83 -24.82
C GLU A 71 3.94 -2.52 -24.38
N SER A 72 3.09 -1.98 -25.24
CA SER A 72 2.29 -0.78 -24.96
C SER A 72 0.86 -1.17 -24.60
N TYR A 73 0.32 -0.52 -23.58
CA TYR A 73 -1.02 -0.76 -23.06
C TYR A 73 -1.80 0.52 -22.95
N ARG A 74 -3.13 0.41 -23.09
CA ARG A 74 -4.09 1.45 -22.76
C ARG A 74 -5.10 0.93 -21.76
N VAL A 75 -5.45 1.77 -20.81
CA VAL A 75 -6.36 1.41 -19.73
C VAL A 75 -7.53 2.37 -19.69
N TYR A 76 -8.72 1.80 -19.59
CA TYR A 76 -9.97 2.52 -19.33
C TYR A 76 -10.46 2.14 -17.94
N ASP A 77 -10.34 3.10 -17.04
CA ASP A 77 -10.64 2.94 -15.63
C ASP A 77 -11.89 3.74 -15.26
N GLN A 78 -12.77 3.11 -14.47
CA GLN A 78 -13.96 3.72 -13.89
C GLN A 78 -14.00 3.39 -12.40
N ALA A 79 -14.29 4.37 -11.56
CA ALA A 79 -14.42 4.17 -10.12
C ALA A 79 -15.54 5.04 -9.56
N ASN A 80 -16.30 4.55 -8.59
CA ASN A 80 -17.25 5.41 -7.89
C ASN A 80 -16.52 6.45 -7.02
N ASN A 81 -17.23 7.49 -6.58
CA ASN A 81 -16.62 8.60 -5.84
C ASN A 81 -15.87 8.16 -4.57
N ASP A 82 -16.36 7.11 -3.91
CA ASP A 82 -15.77 6.56 -2.69
C ASP A 82 -14.67 5.52 -2.93
N LEU A 83 -14.35 5.20 -4.19
CA LEU A 83 -13.42 4.13 -4.57
C LEU A 83 -13.75 2.77 -3.91
N THR A 84 -15.03 2.51 -3.65
CA THR A 84 -15.52 1.22 -3.15
C THR A 84 -15.92 0.28 -4.28
N ASN A 85 -16.09 0.79 -5.50
CA ASN A 85 -16.33 -0.01 -6.69
C ASN A 85 -15.51 0.54 -7.85
N THR A 86 -14.66 -0.29 -8.44
CA THR A 86 -13.87 0.08 -9.62
C THR A 86 -13.99 -0.99 -10.69
N ASN A 87 -13.85 -0.56 -11.94
CA ASN A 87 -13.83 -1.42 -13.11
C ASN A 87 -12.78 -0.90 -14.08
N SER A 88 -11.94 -1.80 -14.55
CA SER A 88 -10.77 -1.49 -15.34
C SER A 88 -10.69 -2.42 -16.54
N PHE A 89 -10.42 -1.85 -17.72
CA PHE A 89 -10.20 -2.59 -18.95
C PHE A 89 -8.82 -2.26 -19.51
N ILE A 90 -7.98 -3.28 -19.66
CA ILE A 90 -6.60 -3.15 -20.13
C ILE A 90 -6.52 -3.73 -21.54
N TYR A 91 -6.10 -2.90 -22.47
CA TYR A 91 -5.93 -3.23 -23.87
C TYR A 91 -4.45 -3.21 -24.22
N LYS A 92 -3.98 -4.23 -24.92
CA LYS A 92 -2.67 -4.21 -25.59
C LYS A 92 -2.81 -3.40 -26.88
N VAL A 93 -1.90 -2.45 -27.11
CA VAL A 93 -1.90 -1.57 -28.29
C VAL A 93 -0.93 -2.14 -29.32
N GLY A 94 -1.45 -2.48 -30.50
CA GLY A 94 -0.67 -2.96 -31.64
C GLY A 94 0.01 -1.82 -32.41
N LEU A 95 0.91 -2.16 -33.34
CA LEU A 95 1.68 -1.20 -34.14
C LEU A 95 0.82 -0.24 -34.98
N ASN A 96 -0.40 -0.65 -35.32
CA ASN A 96 -1.35 0.15 -36.11
C ASN A 96 -2.32 0.97 -35.23
N GLY A 97 -2.14 0.98 -33.91
CA GLY A 97 -3.07 1.57 -32.94
C GLY A 97 -4.28 0.68 -32.62
N GLU A 98 -4.30 -0.57 -33.11
CA GLU A 98 -5.36 -1.54 -32.78
C GLU A 98 -5.31 -1.93 -31.30
N GLU A 99 -6.46 -1.93 -30.64
CA GLU A 99 -6.58 -2.26 -29.23
C GLU A 99 -7.19 -3.65 -29.04
N LYS A 100 -6.45 -4.55 -28.39
CA LYS A 100 -6.93 -5.89 -28.02
C LYS A 100 -7.09 -5.98 -26.52
N LEU A 101 -8.31 -6.20 -26.05
CA LEU A 101 -8.58 -6.44 -24.63
C LEU A 101 -7.79 -7.68 -24.17
N VAL A 102 -6.96 -7.51 -23.14
CA VAL A 102 -6.16 -8.59 -22.56
C VAL A 102 -6.56 -8.90 -21.13
N ARG A 103 -7.08 -7.91 -20.39
CA ARG A 103 -7.38 -8.08 -18.98
C ARG A 103 -8.48 -7.12 -18.52
N GLN A 104 -9.32 -7.59 -17.62
CA GLN A 104 -10.30 -6.80 -16.89
C GLN A 104 -10.04 -6.94 -15.39
N GLU A 105 -10.15 -5.85 -14.65
CA GLU A 105 -10.06 -5.88 -13.19
C GLU A 105 -11.28 -5.18 -12.59
N LYS A 106 -11.89 -5.82 -11.59
CA LYS A 106 -12.98 -5.24 -10.81
C LYS A 106 -12.60 -5.27 -9.34
N VAL A 107 -12.69 -4.13 -8.67
CA VAL A 107 -12.51 -4.05 -7.21
C VAL A 107 -13.83 -3.70 -6.55
N THR A 108 -14.16 -4.41 -5.48
CA THR A 108 -15.31 -4.11 -4.62
C THR A 108 -14.87 -4.11 -3.17
N VAL A 109 -15.11 -3.01 -2.46
CA VAL A 109 -14.82 -2.84 -1.04
C VAL A 109 -16.13 -2.84 -0.28
N SER A 110 -16.33 -3.82 0.59
CA SER A 110 -17.52 -3.93 1.43
C SER A 110 -17.14 -4.51 2.78
N ASN A 111 -17.62 -3.90 3.87
CA ASN A 111 -17.36 -4.35 5.24
C ASN A 111 -15.86 -4.59 5.54
N ASN A 112 -14.98 -3.68 5.12
CA ASN A 112 -13.52 -3.80 5.23
C ASN A 112 -12.92 -5.05 4.54
N ILE A 113 -13.64 -5.64 3.60
CA ILE A 113 -13.14 -6.71 2.74
C ILE A 113 -13.01 -6.15 1.32
N VAL A 114 -11.82 -6.31 0.75
CA VAL A 114 -11.52 -5.95 -0.64
C VAL A 114 -11.57 -7.22 -1.48
N TYR A 115 -12.49 -7.23 -2.44
CA TYR A 115 -12.57 -8.27 -3.47
C TYR A 115 -11.97 -7.71 -4.76
N THR A 116 -10.95 -8.37 -5.30
CA THR A 116 -10.38 -8.05 -6.60
C THR A 116 -10.62 -9.22 -7.55
N THR A 117 -11.51 -9.03 -8.51
CA THR A 117 -11.77 -10.00 -9.58
C THR A 117 -10.94 -9.61 -10.80
N VAL A 118 -10.15 -10.55 -11.29
CA VAL A 118 -9.31 -10.41 -12.48
C VAL A 118 -9.79 -11.39 -13.52
N THR A 119 -10.13 -10.89 -14.70
CA THR A 119 -10.48 -11.72 -15.86
C THR A 119 -9.42 -11.54 -16.94
N GLU A 120 -8.72 -12.62 -17.27
CA GLU A 120 -7.62 -12.62 -18.24
C GLU A 120 -7.72 -13.88 -19.10
N ASN A 121 -7.70 -13.71 -20.42
CA ASN A 121 -7.84 -14.80 -21.40
C ASN A 121 -9.09 -15.70 -21.15
N GLY A 122 -10.19 -15.11 -20.69
CA GLY A 122 -11.44 -15.82 -20.39
C GLY A 122 -11.45 -16.61 -19.08
N GLN A 123 -10.36 -16.55 -18.29
CA GLN A 123 -10.33 -17.11 -16.94
C GLN A 123 -10.53 -16.00 -15.92
N GLU A 124 -11.45 -16.23 -14.98
CA GLU A 124 -11.72 -15.32 -13.88
C GLU A 124 -11.09 -15.85 -12.59
N LYS A 125 -10.42 -14.97 -11.85
CA LYS A 125 -9.88 -15.25 -10.53
C LYS A 125 -10.18 -14.12 -9.57
N THR A 126 -10.75 -14.47 -8.42
CA THR A 126 -11.05 -13.50 -7.36
C THR A 126 -10.06 -13.64 -6.21
N TYR A 127 -9.51 -12.51 -5.79
CA TYR A 127 -8.64 -12.37 -4.63
C TYR A 127 -9.40 -11.65 -3.52
N THR A 128 -9.24 -12.13 -2.30
CA THR A 128 -9.91 -11.54 -1.12
C THR A 128 -8.86 -11.06 -0.14
N LEU A 129 -8.93 -9.77 0.21
CA LEU A 129 -8.18 -9.15 1.28
C LEU A 129 -9.16 -8.76 2.39
N ASP A 130 -9.10 -9.47 3.51
CA ASP A 130 -9.94 -9.22 4.69
C ASP A 130 -9.17 -8.38 5.71
N LEU A 131 -9.61 -7.14 5.90
CA LEU A 131 -8.98 -6.17 6.79
C LEU A 131 -9.61 -6.18 8.21
N ASN A 132 -10.56 -7.07 8.50
CA ASN A 132 -11.15 -7.18 9.84
C ASN A 132 -10.31 -7.98 10.84
N LYS A 133 -9.22 -8.62 10.40
CA LYS A 133 -8.51 -9.65 11.16
C LYS A 133 -7.81 -9.19 12.46
N ASN A 134 -7.82 -7.89 12.81
CA ASN A 134 -7.05 -7.33 13.94
C ASN A 134 -7.87 -6.44 14.92
N LYS A 135 -9.20 -6.63 15.05
CA LYS A 135 -10.09 -5.70 15.79
C LYS A 135 -10.15 -5.85 17.33
N GLU A 136 -9.26 -6.58 18.02
CA GLU A 136 -9.39 -6.81 19.47
C GLU A 136 -8.26 -6.22 20.35
N LEU A 137 -8.59 -5.21 21.19
CA LEU A 137 -8.01 -4.90 22.53
C LEU A 137 -8.68 -3.64 23.17
N GLN A 138 -8.24 -3.17 24.36
CA GLN A 138 -8.80 -2.01 25.09
C GLN A 138 -7.77 -1.29 26.03
N ILE A 139 -8.18 -0.21 26.73
CA ILE A 139 -7.53 0.53 27.89
C ILE A 139 -6.29 1.42 27.60
N VAL A 140 -6.00 2.63 28.15
CA VAL A 140 -6.65 3.83 28.81
C VAL A 140 -5.51 4.88 29.04
N PRO A 141 -5.52 6.20 28.67
CA PRO A 141 -5.85 7.35 29.59
C PRO A 141 -6.09 8.79 28.96
N GLU A 142 -6.08 9.85 29.82
CA GLU A 142 -5.91 11.32 29.54
C GLU A 142 -7.12 12.18 29.03
N THR A 143 -6.95 13.53 28.99
CA THR A 143 -8.04 14.56 28.99
C THR A 143 -7.86 15.83 28.10
N ARG A 144 -8.89 16.72 28.04
CA ARG A 144 -9.07 18.00 27.29
C ARG A 144 -9.79 17.98 25.90
N GLY A 145 -11.08 17.60 25.82
CA GLY A 145 -11.82 17.49 24.53
C GLY A 145 -13.33 17.26 24.68
N THR A 146 -14.02 16.52 23.78
CA THR A 146 -15.46 16.15 23.96
C THR A 146 -15.86 14.79 23.34
N TRP A 147 -16.57 13.95 24.11
CA TRP A 147 -17.28 12.72 23.68
C TRP A 147 -18.41 12.40 24.67
N ALA A 148 -19.64 12.16 24.21
CA ALA A 148 -20.84 11.96 25.06
C ALA A 148 -21.02 12.98 26.22
N GLY A 149 -20.46 14.19 26.10
CA GLY A 149 -20.48 15.23 27.14
C GLY A 149 -19.30 15.21 28.13
N TYR A 150 -18.43 14.20 28.05
CA TYR A 150 -17.21 14.08 28.85
C TYR A 150 -15.97 14.57 28.08
N PRO A 151 -14.98 15.16 28.77
CA PRO A 151 -13.74 15.57 28.14
C PRO A 151 -12.96 14.38 27.56
N VAL A 152 -12.25 14.62 26.47
CA VAL A 152 -11.43 13.62 25.74
C VAL A 152 -9.97 14.01 25.78
N SER A 153 -9.05 13.05 25.92
CA SER A 153 -7.61 13.29 25.79
C SER A 153 -7.30 14.12 24.55
N ASP A 154 -6.50 15.17 24.68
CA ASP A 154 -5.94 15.85 23.51
C ASP A 154 -4.55 15.31 23.16
N THR A 155 -3.82 14.78 24.16
CA THR A 155 -2.61 14.01 23.90
C THR A 155 -2.97 12.63 23.36
N PHE A 156 -2.27 12.23 22.29
CA PHE A 156 -2.32 10.86 21.81
C PHE A 156 -1.41 10.00 22.68
N VAL A 157 -1.94 8.88 23.18
CA VAL A 157 -1.18 7.87 23.89
C VAL A 157 -0.93 6.70 22.96
N ASP A 158 0.36 6.40 22.74
CA ASP A 158 0.80 5.31 21.89
C ASP A 158 0.28 3.98 22.45
N TRP A 159 -0.35 3.19 21.58
CA TRP A 159 -0.91 1.89 21.93
C TRP A 159 0.00 0.77 21.47
N GLY A 160 0.54 0.86 20.25
CA GLY A 160 1.44 -0.15 19.73
C GLY A 160 1.80 0.05 18.27
N SER A 161 2.74 -0.78 17.84
CA SER A 161 3.25 -0.84 16.46
C SER A 161 3.02 -2.25 15.91
N PHE A 162 2.34 -2.35 14.78
CA PHE A 162 1.90 -3.62 14.21
C PHE A 162 2.43 -3.80 12.80
N LYS A 163 3.09 -4.94 12.57
CA LYS A 163 3.61 -5.32 11.26
C LYS A 163 2.55 -6.09 10.48
N GLN A 164 2.17 -5.56 9.32
CA GLN A 164 1.17 -6.13 8.43
C GLN A 164 1.76 -6.44 7.05
N LYS A 165 1.12 -7.39 6.36
CA LYS A 165 1.42 -7.74 4.98
C LYS A 165 0.12 -7.79 4.18
N TYR A 166 0.02 -6.99 3.13
CA TYR A 166 -1.17 -6.90 2.29
C TYR A 166 -0.87 -7.30 0.85
N ASN A 167 -1.80 -8.05 0.24
CA ASN A 167 -1.77 -8.38 -1.18
C ASN A 167 -2.58 -7.33 -1.94
N VAL A 168 -1.91 -6.56 -2.80
CA VAL A 168 -2.54 -5.64 -3.75
C VAL A 168 -2.65 -6.39 -5.09
N ALA A 169 -3.77 -7.09 -5.27
CA ALA A 169 -3.95 -8.01 -6.40
C ALA A 169 -4.21 -7.28 -7.74
N GLY A 170 -4.79 -6.07 -7.67
CA GLY A 170 -5.03 -5.22 -8.83
C GLY A 170 -3.75 -4.58 -9.35
N THR A 171 -3.71 -4.30 -10.65
CA THR A 171 -2.55 -3.73 -11.34
C THR A 171 -2.84 -2.38 -12.01
N THR A 172 -4.11 -1.98 -12.11
CA THR A 172 -4.53 -0.66 -12.62
C THR A 172 -4.49 0.41 -11.55
N ALA A 173 -4.44 1.67 -12.00
CA ALA A 173 -4.38 2.83 -11.13
C ALA A 173 -5.59 2.89 -10.18
N THR A 174 -6.81 2.66 -10.69
CA THR A 174 -8.02 2.64 -9.84
C THR A 174 -8.08 1.44 -8.90
N ALA A 175 -7.72 0.23 -9.35
CA ALA A 175 -7.75 -0.97 -8.50
C ALA A 175 -6.76 -0.87 -7.33
N VAL A 176 -5.55 -0.37 -7.59
CA VAL A 176 -4.55 -0.09 -6.55
C VAL A 176 -5.06 1.00 -5.62
N SER A 177 -5.56 2.12 -6.17
CA SER A 177 -6.06 3.25 -5.36
C SER A 177 -7.20 2.85 -4.42
N ALA A 178 -8.16 2.06 -4.90
CA ALA A 178 -9.25 1.52 -4.08
C ALA A 178 -8.73 0.62 -2.95
N THR A 179 -7.77 -0.26 -3.25
CA THR A 179 -7.18 -1.18 -2.27
C THR A 179 -6.40 -0.42 -1.20
N ILE A 180 -5.54 0.53 -1.59
CA ILE A 180 -4.78 1.35 -0.63
C ILE A 180 -5.73 2.23 0.20
N LYS A 181 -6.74 2.86 -0.42
CA LYS A 181 -7.78 3.59 0.32
C LYS A 181 -8.45 2.70 1.36
N ALA A 182 -8.82 1.47 0.99
CA ALA A 182 -9.44 0.53 1.92
C ALA A 182 -8.51 0.19 3.09
N ILE A 183 -7.24 -0.12 2.83
CA ILE A 183 -6.23 -0.40 3.88
C ILE A 183 -6.12 0.77 4.85
N VAL A 184 -5.95 1.99 4.34
CA VAL A 184 -5.76 3.16 5.22
C VAL A 184 -7.04 3.57 5.94
N SER A 185 -8.22 3.27 5.39
CA SER A 185 -9.50 3.65 6.01
C SER A 185 -9.91 2.74 7.18
N VAL A 186 -9.14 1.69 7.48
CA VAL A 186 -9.43 0.79 8.60
C VAL A 186 -9.06 1.45 9.92
N ALA A 187 -10.02 1.52 10.83
CA ALA A 187 -9.79 1.79 12.25
C ALA A 187 -9.78 0.46 13.02
N THR A 188 -8.83 0.31 13.94
CA THR A 188 -8.58 -0.93 14.67
C THR A 188 -9.31 -0.98 16.01
N GLY A 189 -9.51 0.17 16.65
CA GLY A 189 -10.03 0.30 18.01
C GLY A 189 -11.28 1.17 18.12
N ILE A 190 -11.83 1.69 17.02
CA ILE A 190 -13.01 2.55 16.99
C ILE A 190 -14.03 2.08 15.94
N ASP A 191 -15.32 2.11 16.31
CA ASP A 191 -16.45 1.94 15.39
C ASP A 191 -16.64 3.23 14.55
N PRO A 192 -16.47 3.20 13.22
CA PRO A 192 -16.19 4.37 12.37
C PRO A 192 -17.42 5.26 12.05
N ALA A 193 -18.40 5.37 12.95
CA ALA A 193 -19.59 6.16 12.68
C ALA A 193 -19.34 7.69 12.54
N VAL A 194 -18.12 8.19 12.81
CA VAL A 194 -17.71 9.59 12.60
C VAL A 194 -16.30 9.66 11.96
N LYS A 195 -16.24 10.12 10.69
CA LYS A 195 -15.05 10.56 9.91
C LYS A 195 -13.84 9.59 9.78
N VAL A 196 -13.21 9.58 8.60
CA VAL A 196 -11.76 9.30 8.46
C VAL A 196 -11.16 10.38 7.55
N VAL A 197 -10.18 11.14 8.05
CA VAL A 197 -9.42 12.11 7.23
C VAL A 197 -8.09 11.49 6.87
N VAL A 198 -7.73 11.51 5.59
CA VAL A 198 -6.51 10.83 5.10
C VAL A 198 -5.67 11.71 4.18
N SER A 199 -4.35 11.69 4.39
CA SER A 199 -3.34 12.43 3.63
C SER A 199 -2.80 11.66 2.40
N ALA A 200 -1.61 11.06 2.50
CA ALA A 200 -0.74 10.73 1.36
C ALA A 200 -1.14 9.48 0.54
N ILE A 201 -2.43 9.11 0.49
CA ILE A 201 -2.87 7.89 -0.22
C ILE A 201 -2.39 7.89 -1.67
N THR A 202 -2.47 9.05 -2.33
CA THR A 202 -2.06 9.20 -3.72
C THR A 202 -0.61 8.78 -3.96
N VAL A 203 0.33 9.19 -3.09
CA VAL A 203 1.77 8.90 -3.27
C VAL A 203 2.00 7.39 -3.19
N VAL A 204 1.45 6.75 -2.14
CA VAL A 204 1.55 5.31 -1.94
C VAL A 204 0.91 4.54 -3.10
N ALA A 205 -0.31 4.91 -3.49
CA ALA A 205 -1.04 4.26 -4.58
C ALA A 205 -0.28 4.39 -5.92
N ASN A 206 0.23 5.58 -6.23
CA ASN A 206 0.98 5.84 -7.44
C ASN A 206 2.28 5.02 -7.47
N TYR A 207 3.03 4.97 -6.37
CA TYR A 207 4.27 4.19 -6.30
C TYR A 207 4.02 2.69 -6.51
N ILE A 208 3.01 2.13 -5.83
CA ILE A 208 2.63 0.71 -5.96
C ILE A 208 2.18 0.40 -7.39
N PHE A 209 1.37 1.28 -7.99
CA PHE A 209 0.90 1.16 -9.36
C PHE A 209 2.05 1.17 -10.38
N GLN A 210 2.96 2.15 -10.28
CA GLN A 210 4.08 2.31 -11.21
C GLN A 210 5.04 1.13 -11.14
N ASN A 211 5.34 0.64 -9.93
CA ASN A 211 6.27 -0.46 -9.74
C ASN A 211 5.61 -1.85 -9.84
N SER A 212 4.29 -1.91 -10.09
CA SER A 212 3.50 -3.14 -10.13
C SER A 212 3.72 -4.04 -8.90
N ILE A 213 3.75 -3.43 -7.72
CA ILE A 213 4.03 -4.11 -6.46
C ILE A 213 2.81 -4.93 -6.04
N LYS A 214 3.00 -6.25 -5.89
CA LYS A 214 1.93 -7.18 -5.48
C LYS A 214 1.76 -7.28 -3.98
N TRP A 215 2.86 -7.18 -3.23
CA TRP A 215 2.85 -7.28 -1.77
C TRP A 215 3.41 -6.00 -1.19
N THR A 216 2.64 -5.36 -0.32
CA THR A 216 3.12 -4.23 0.47
C THR A 216 3.19 -4.63 1.94
N TYR A 217 4.24 -4.17 2.60
CA TYR A 217 4.48 -4.39 4.02
C TYR A 217 4.23 -3.09 4.74
N VAL A 218 3.51 -3.14 5.87
CA VAL A 218 3.05 -1.92 6.55
C VAL A 218 3.40 -2.02 8.02
N ILE A 219 3.96 -0.94 8.57
CA ILE A 219 4.00 -0.73 10.01
C ILE A 219 2.85 0.21 10.36
N GLU A 220 1.95 -0.24 11.22
CA GLU A 220 0.84 0.55 11.74
C GLU A 220 1.17 0.99 13.17
N ASP A 221 1.49 2.26 13.35
CA ASP A 221 1.65 2.87 14.67
C ASP A 221 0.31 3.49 15.08
N VAL A 222 -0.30 2.91 16.11
CA VAL A 222 -1.64 3.28 16.57
C VAL A 222 -1.52 4.02 17.89
N ALA A 223 -2.20 5.15 17.98
CA ALA A 223 -2.32 5.93 19.20
C ALA A 223 -3.78 6.36 19.40
N PHE A 224 -4.20 6.52 20.65
CA PHE A 224 -5.56 6.92 20.98
C PHE A 224 -5.62 8.18 21.81
N ARG A 225 -6.71 8.92 21.62
CA ARG A 225 -7.26 9.84 22.61
C ARG A 225 -8.41 9.12 23.32
N TRP A 226 -8.34 8.99 24.64
CA TRP A 226 -9.37 8.34 25.45
C TRP A 226 -10.28 9.39 26.13
N THR A 227 -11.14 8.99 27.07
CA THR A 227 -11.95 9.92 27.87
C THR A 227 -11.29 10.29 29.20
N GLU A 228 -11.79 11.37 29.80
CA GLU A 228 -11.76 11.60 31.24
C GLU A 228 -13.20 11.60 31.77
N ILE A 229 -13.59 10.46 32.34
CA ILE A 229 -14.71 10.35 33.28
C ILE A 229 -14.07 10.17 34.67
N PRO A 230 -14.15 11.17 35.59
CA PRO A 230 -13.43 11.15 36.87
C PRO A 230 -13.73 9.95 37.78
N THR A 231 -14.86 9.26 37.59
CA THR A 231 -15.33 8.16 38.45
C THR A 231 -15.47 6.81 37.73
N ALA A 232 -15.18 6.73 36.43
CA ALA A 232 -15.31 5.49 35.69
C ALA A 232 -14.07 4.60 35.86
N ALA A 233 -14.29 3.30 36.08
CA ALA A 233 -13.21 2.32 36.14
C ALA A 233 -12.52 2.09 34.78
N VAL A 234 -13.16 2.49 33.67
CA VAL A 234 -12.66 2.29 32.30
C VAL A 234 -12.93 3.54 31.46
N GLN A 235 -11.88 4.14 30.91
CA GLN A 235 -11.97 5.21 29.93
C GLN A 235 -12.23 4.65 28.52
N GLN A 236 -13.04 5.34 27.73
CA GLN A 236 -13.43 4.92 26.38
C GLN A 236 -12.48 5.50 25.32
N ARG A 237 -12.25 4.80 24.21
CA ARG A 237 -11.52 5.32 23.04
C ARG A 237 -12.39 6.32 22.31
N ALA A 238 -11.91 7.54 22.14
CA ALA A 238 -12.67 8.62 21.51
C ALA A 238 -12.12 8.98 20.12
N VAL A 239 -10.80 8.98 19.95
CA VAL A 239 -10.14 9.22 18.67
C VAL A 239 -8.98 8.25 18.49
N GLU A 240 -8.84 7.65 17.32
CA GLU A 240 -7.73 6.79 16.92
C GLU A 240 -6.93 7.54 15.88
N ARG A 241 -5.62 7.63 16.09
CA ARG A 241 -4.67 8.02 15.05
C ARG A 241 -3.86 6.80 14.69
N THR A 242 -3.85 6.47 13.42
CA THR A 242 -2.99 5.41 12.88
C THR A 242 -2.05 6.04 11.88
N ILE A 243 -0.75 5.86 12.08
CA ILE A 243 0.27 6.17 11.09
C ILE A 243 0.63 4.85 10.43
N ARG A 244 0.44 4.77 9.12
CA ARG A 244 0.76 3.60 8.31
C ARG A 244 1.96 3.91 7.44
N THR A 245 3.11 3.35 7.76
CA THR A 245 4.30 3.47 6.92
C THR A 245 4.37 2.26 5.99
N PHE A 246 4.35 2.53 4.68
CA PHE A 246 4.34 1.51 3.64
C PHE A 246 5.76 1.21 3.18
N TYR A 247 6.06 -0.06 2.95
CA TYR A 247 7.37 -0.55 2.54
C TYR A 247 7.22 -1.50 1.37
N THR A 248 8.30 -1.59 0.57
CA THR A 248 8.37 -2.51 -0.59
C THR A 248 8.86 -3.90 -0.20
N ASP A 249 9.55 -4.04 0.94
CA ASP A 249 10.23 -5.27 1.35
C ASP A 249 9.82 -5.76 2.75
N SER A 250 9.98 -7.06 2.98
CA SER A 250 9.60 -7.71 4.25
C SER A 250 10.50 -7.37 5.42
N ASN A 251 11.67 -6.77 5.17
CA ASN A 251 12.59 -6.33 6.21
C ASN A 251 12.29 -4.88 6.65
N TYR A 252 11.32 -4.22 6.01
CA TYR A 252 10.91 -2.84 6.29
C TYR A 252 12.07 -1.84 6.09
N ALA A 253 12.93 -2.09 5.10
CA ALA A 253 14.11 -1.28 4.84
C ALA A 253 13.88 -0.15 3.82
N THR A 254 12.96 -0.35 2.88
CA THR A 254 12.69 0.58 1.77
C THR A 254 11.29 1.15 1.92
N GLU A 255 11.22 2.33 2.52
CA GLU A 255 9.97 3.07 2.72
C GLU A 255 9.45 3.63 1.39
N ILE A 256 8.14 3.53 1.19
CA ILE A 256 7.39 4.17 0.10
C ILE A 256 6.97 5.56 0.54
N ASP A 257 6.11 5.63 1.56
CA ASP A 257 5.62 6.84 2.23
C ASP A 257 4.81 6.43 3.49
N SER A 258 4.39 7.41 4.28
CA SER A 258 3.50 7.22 5.43
C SER A 258 2.15 7.93 5.25
N VAL A 259 1.08 7.28 5.70
CA VAL A 259 -0.28 7.82 5.67
C VAL A 259 -0.81 7.89 7.09
N THR A 260 -1.23 9.08 7.52
CA THR A 260 -1.89 9.26 8.80
C THR A 260 -3.40 9.28 8.62
N THR A 261 -4.10 8.48 9.41
CA THR A 261 -5.56 8.46 9.47
C THR A 261 -6.02 8.77 10.87
N THR A 262 -7.08 9.58 10.97
CA THR A 262 -7.75 9.84 12.24
C THR A 262 -9.19 9.33 12.14
N ALA A 263 -9.56 8.39 13.00
CA ALA A 263 -10.93 7.87 13.13
C ALA A 263 -11.54 8.33 14.46
N TYR A 264 -12.85 8.59 14.46
CA TYR A 264 -13.53 9.14 15.63
C TYR A 264 -14.70 8.25 16.06
N ALA A 265 -14.87 8.12 17.37
CA ALA A 265 -15.97 7.37 17.93
C ALA A 265 -17.31 8.02 17.60
N LYS A 266 -18.37 7.18 17.54
CA LYS A 266 -19.74 7.57 17.16
C LYS A 266 -20.27 8.85 17.85
N ASP A 267 -19.94 9.04 19.12
CA ASP A 267 -20.43 10.16 19.94
C ASP A 267 -19.41 11.28 20.15
N TYR A 268 -18.29 11.27 19.41
CA TYR A 268 -17.24 12.27 19.45
C TYR A 268 -17.64 13.56 18.73
N LYS A 269 -17.25 14.71 19.28
CA LYS A 269 -17.53 16.04 18.70
C LYS A 269 -16.34 16.98 18.90
N ASP A 270 -15.93 17.60 17.81
CA ASP A 270 -15.13 18.83 17.79
C ASP A 270 -16.08 20.05 17.84
#